data_AF-A0A2G2ZMX8-F1
#
_entry.id   AF-A0A2G2ZMX8-F1
#
_cell.length_a   1.000
_cell.length_b   1.000
_cell.length_c   1.000
_cell.angle_alpha   90.00
_cell.angle_beta   90.00
_cell.angle_gamma   90.00
#
_symmetry.space_group_name_H-M   'P 1'
#
loop_
_entity.id
_entity.type
_entity.pdbx_description
1 polymer ?
#
loop_
_entity_poly.entity_id
_entity_poly.type
_entity_poly.pdbx_seq_one_letter_code
_entity_poly.pdbx_strand_id
1 'polypeptide(L)'
;MTVSLFTLLVIDEKMTFEYENCKLPLIDKKITNDRDLANVLEDAIINGYPILIIAEDNEQDVASTLVVNNLRGSLQATAVKSPDFGE
;
A
#
# COMPACT_ATOMS: atom_id res chain seq x y z
N MET A 1 -3.72 -10.90 16.36
CA MET A 1 -2.80 -10.82 15.19
C MET A 1 -2.30 -9.40 15.13
N THR A 2 -1.30 -9.09 15.96
CA THR A 2 -0.75 -7.73 16.06
C THR A 2 0.27 -7.61 14.94
N VAL A 3 -0.17 -7.17 13.77
CA VAL A 3 0.73 -6.81 12.68
C VAL A 3 1.54 -5.62 13.18
N SER A 4 2.82 -5.84 13.42
CA SER A 4 3.73 -4.82 13.92
C SER A 4 3.69 -3.62 12.97
N LEU A 5 3.17 -2.50 13.47
CA LEU A 5 2.84 -1.28 12.74
C LEU A 5 4.11 -0.46 12.43
N PHE A 6 5.10 -1.08 11.76
CA PHE A 6 6.38 -0.45 11.42
C PHE A 6 6.62 -0.48 9.92
N THR A 7 5.71 0.12 9.13
CA THR A 7 6.06 0.76 7.86
C THR A 7 4.99 1.81 7.59
N LEU A 8 5.12 2.95 8.26
CA LEU A 8 4.29 4.13 8.01
C LEU A 8 4.99 4.98 6.95
N LEU A 9 4.39 5.08 5.78
CA LEU A 9 4.73 6.08 4.79
C LEU A 9 4.25 7.46 5.29
N VAL A 10 5.13 8.44 5.29
CA VAL A 10 4.95 9.71 6.02
C VAL A 10 3.94 10.62 5.31
N ILE A 11 2.77 10.86 5.92
CA ILE A 11 1.93 12.04 5.68
C ILE A 11 1.12 12.34 6.97
N ASP A 12 1.37 13.50 7.60
CA ASP A 12 0.72 14.08 8.81
C ASP A 12 1.32 13.80 10.21
N GLU A 13 1.17 14.77 11.12
CA GLU A 13 1.77 14.85 12.47
C GLU A 13 1.46 13.63 13.38
N LYS A 14 0.40 12.89 13.04
CA LYS A 14 -0.10 11.73 13.82
C LYS A 14 0.39 10.37 13.32
N MET A 15 1.19 10.29 12.25
CA MET A 15 1.75 9.04 11.72
C MET A 15 0.70 7.92 11.60
N THR A 16 -0.47 8.20 11.03
CA THR A 16 -1.57 7.22 10.91
C THR A 16 -2.33 7.39 9.59
N PHE A 17 -2.68 6.27 8.96
CA PHE A 17 -3.64 6.24 7.85
C PHE A 17 -4.91 5.56 8.32
N GLU A 18 -6.05 6.18 8.05
CA GLU A 18 -7.36 5.62 8.30
C GLU A 18 -8.07 5.42 6.96
N TYR A 19 -8.36 4.16 6.63
CA TYR A 19 -9.13 3.81 5.45
C TYR A 19 -10.45 3.15 5.86
N GLU A 20 -11.56 3.64 5.33
CA GLU A 20 -12.86 2.99 5.45
C GLU A 20 -13.10 2.04 4.27
N ASN A 21 -13.65 0.85 4.53
CA ASN A 21 -13.98 -0.16 3.52
C ASN A 21 -12.82 -0.51 2.56
N CYS A 22 -11.61 -0.62 3.11
CA CYS A 22 -10.37 -0.84 2.37
C CYS A 22 -10.22 -2.29 1.88
N LYS A 23 -9.73 -2.48 0.65
CA LYS A 23 -9.29 -3.80 0.17
C LYS A 23 -7.82 -4.06 0.53
N LEU A 24 -7.53 -5.30 0.88
CA LEU A 24 -6.23 -5.76 1.38
C LEU A 24 -5.63 -6.86 0.46
N PRO A 25 -5.10 -6.50 -0.72
CA PRO A 25 -4.39 -7.46 -1.56
C PRO A 25 -3.09 -7.91 -0.88
N LEU A 26 -2.93 -9.23 -0.77
CA LEU A 26 -1.74 -9.90 -0.25
C LEU A 26 -0.86 -10.37 -1.40
N ILE A 27 0.41 -10.00 -1.38
CA ILE A 27 1.37 -10.29 -2.45
C ILE A 27 2.56 -11.03 -1.83
N ASP A 28 2.65 -12.32 -2.10
CA ASP A 28 3.74 -13.19 -1.60
C ASP A 28 4.99 -13.13 -2.50
N LYS A 29 5.33 -11.92 -2.96
CA LYS A 29 6.52 -11.63 -3.75
C LYS A 29 6.96 -10.20 -3.52
N LYS A 30 8.22 -9.91 -3.83
CA LYS A 30 8.72 -8.54 -3.91
C LYS A 30 8.04 -7.76 -5.04
N ILE A 31 7.58 -6.56 -4.72
CA ILE A 31 7.08 -5.60 -5.71
C ILE A 31 8.25 -4.73 -6.17
N THR A 32 8.68 -4.96 -7.42
CA THR A 32 9.82 -4.24 -8.02
C THR A 32 9.38 -3.07 -8.89
N ASN A 33 8.13 -3.09 -9.35
CA ASN A 33 7.58 -2.04 -10.21
C ASN A 33 6.08 -1.88 -9.96
N ASP A 34 5.56 -0.73 -10.36
CA ASP A 34 4.14 -0.37 -10.33
C ASP A 34 3.27 -1.23 -11.25
N ARG A 35 3.82 -1.79 -12.34
CA ARG A 35 3.07 -2.65 -13.29
C ARG A 35 2.62 -3.96 -12.68
N ASP A 36 3.37 -4.50 -11.71
CA ASP A 36 2.95 -5.66 -10.92
C ASP A 36 1.61 -5.42 -10.19
N LEU A 37 1.27 -4.15 -9.95
CA LEU A 37 0.06 -3.72 -9.26
C LEU A 37 -0.99 -3.14 -10.22
N ALA A 38 -0.70 -2.97 -11.51
CA ALA A 38 -1.55 -2.25 -12.46
C ALA A 38 -3.01 -2.69 -12.42
N ASN A 39 -3.27 -4.00 -12.47
CA ASN A 39 -4.63 -4.55 -12.42
C ASN A 39 -5.38 -4.18 -11.13
N VAL A 40 -4.68 -4.18 -9.99
CA VAL A 40 -5.26 -3.90 -8.68
C VAL A 40 -5.52 -2.40 -8.51
N LEU A 41 -4.59 -1.57 -8.99
CA LEU A 41 -4.71 -0.11 -8.96
C LEU A 41 -5.83 0.36 -9.92
N GLU A 42 -5.94 -0.22 -11.10
CA GLU A 42 -7.04 0.05 -12.04
C GLU A 42 -8.41 -0.31 -11.44
N ASP A 43 -8.56 -1.50 -10.83
CA ASP A 43 -9.81 -1.88 -10.14
C ASP A 43 -10.16 -0.89 -9.01
N ALA A 44 -9.15 -0.41 -8.27
CA ALA A 44 -9.31 0.61 -7.23
C ALA A 44 -9.87 1.92 -7.76
N ILE A 45 -9.29 2.39 -8.87
CA ILE A 45 -9.66 3.67 -9.49
C ILE A 45 -11.07 3.58 -10.05
N ILE A 46 -11.42 2.48 -10.72
CA ILE A 46 -12.72 2.28 -11.36
C ILE A 46 -13.84 2.23 -10.31
N ASN A 47 -13.63 1.49 -9.22
CA ASN A 47 -14.65 1.28 -8.19
C ASN A 47 -14.57 2.27 -7.03
N GLY A 48 -13.56 3.13 -7.00
CA GLY A 48 -13.42 4.22 -6.03
C GLY A 48 -13.24 3.77 -4.58
N TYR A 49 -12.43 2.73 -4.33
CA TYR A 49 -12.16 2.23 -2.98
C TYR A 49 -10.66 2.33 -2.62
N PRO A 50 -10.33 2.52 -1.32
CA PRO A 50 -8.94 2.58 -0.87
C PRO A 50 -8.29 1.19 -0.81
N ILE A 51 -6.98 1.13 -1.03
CA ILE A 51 -6.20 -0.12 -1.03
C ILE A 51 -5.02 -0.05 -0.08
N LEU A 52 -4.85 -1.10 0.72
CA LEU A 52 -3.63 -1.37 1.50
C LEU A 52 -2.97 -2.66 1.01
N ILE A 53 -1.87 -2.52 0.28
CA ILE A 53 -1.10 -3.63 -0.28
C ILE A 53 -0.12 -4.15 0.78
N ILE A 54 -0.12 -5.45 1.02
CA ILE A 54 0.85 -6.11 1.90
C ILE A 54 1.71 -7.02 1.03
N ALA A 55 3.02 -6.75 0.99
CA ALA A 55 3.95 -7.52 0.16
C ALA A 55 5.22 -7.89 0.91
N GLU A 56 5.87 -9.00 0.55
CA GLU A 56 7.15 -9.43 1.15
C GLU A 56 8.17 -8.28 1.21
N ASP A 57 8.26 -7.51 0.12
CA ASP A 57 9.11 -6.32 0.03
C ASP A 57 8.52 -5.37 -1.03
N ASN A 58 8.81 -4.08 -0.90
CA ASN A 58 8.46 -3.09 -1.94
C ASN A 58 9.64 -2.12 -2.17
N GLU A 59 9.92 -1.82 -3.42
CA GLU A 59 10.96 -0.86 -3.76
C GLU A 59 10.54 0.59 -3.51
N GLN A 60 11.53 1.44 -3.22
CA GLN A 60 11.32 2.85 -2.86
C GLN A 60 10.61 3.65 -3.95
N ASP A 61 10.77 3.28 -5.23
CA ASP A 61 10.10 3.90 -6.37
C ASP A 61 8.60 3.61 -6.41
N VAL A 62 8.19 2.40 -5.99
CA VAL A 62 6.78 1.99 -5.89
C VAL A 62 6.11 2.76 -4.76
N ALA A 63 6.76 2.80 -3.59
CA ALA A 63 6.33 3.56 -2.42
C ALA A 63 6.11 5.04 -2.77
N SER A 64 7.06 5.66 -3.47
CA SER A 64 6.99 7.06 -3.87
C SER A 64 5.82 7.35 -4.81
N THR A 65 5.55 6.46 -5.76
CA THR A 65 4.44 6.59 -6.70
C THR A 65 3.09 6.53 -5.98
N LEU A 66 2.93 5.61 -5.03
CA LEU A 66 1.69 5.47 -4.25
C LEU A 66 1.45 6.69 -3.36
N VAL A 67 2.49 7.23 -2.72
CA VAL A 67 2.40 8.46 -1.90
C VAL A 67 1.94 9.65 -2.72
N VAL A 68 2.54 9.87 -3.89
CA VAL A 68 2.17 11.01 -4.75
C VAL A 68 0.72 10.88 -5.24
N ASN A 69 0.26 9.67 -5.53
CA ASN A 69 -1.12 9.42 -5.91
C ASN A 69 -2.10 9.66 -4.75
N ASN A 70 -1.71 9.28 -3.54
CA ASN A 70 -2.48 9.54 -2.32
C ASN A 70 -2.59 11.04 -2.03
N LEU A 71 -1.48 11.79 -2.13
CA LEU A 71 -1.46 13.26 -1.97
C LEU A 71 -2.31 14.01 -3.00
N ARG A 72 -2.44 13.46 -4.22
CA ARG A 72 -3.26 14.03 -5.30
C ARG A 72 -4.75 13.69 -5.16
N GLY A 73 -5.11 12.80 -4.23
CA GLY A 73 -6.49 12.35 -4.02
C GLY A 73 -7.08 11.53 -5.16
N SER A 74 -6.27 11.17 -6.17
CA SER A 74 -6.71 10.42 -7.34
C SER A 74 -6.80 8.92 -7.05
N LEU A 75 -5.99 8.43 -6.11
CA LEU A 75 -5.95 7.03 -5.69
C LEU A 75 -5.48 6.95 -4.25
N GLN A 76 -6.33 6.41 -3.37
CA GLN A 76 -6.02 6.16 -1.97
C GLN A 76 -5.39 4.77 -1.83
N ALA A 77 -4.11 4.65 -2.18
CA ALA A 77 -3.37 3.39 -2.09
C ALA A 77 -2.09 3.54 -1.28
N THR A 78 -1.80 2.56 -0.42
CA THR A 78 -0.56 2.45 0.34
C THR A 78 -0.02 1.02 0.25
N ALA A 79 1.30 0.85 0.28
CA ALA A 79 1.95 -0.45 0.39
C ALA A 79 2.77 -0.54 1.67
N VAL A 80 2.72 -1.70 2.31
CA VAL A 80 3.51 -2.02 3.51
C VAL A 80 4.25 -3.34 3.31
N LYS A 81 5.40 -3.45 3.96
CA LYS A 81 6.11 -4.73 4.03
C LYS A 81 5.30 -5.71 4.87
N SER A 82 5.22 -6.96 4.43
CA SER A 82 4.68 -8.06 5.21
C SER A 82 5.49 -8.18 6.49
N PRO A 83 4.85 -8.43 7.65
CA PRO A 83 5.59 -8.75 8.86
C PRO A 83 6.42 -10.01 8.61
N ASP A 84 7.74 -9.90 8.80
CA ASP A 84 8.62 -11.05 8.82
C ASP A 84 8.24 -11.94 10.02
N PHE A 85 7.52 -13.02 9.76
CA PHE A 85 7.49 -14.16 10.67
C PHE A 85 8.67 -15.04 10.27
N GLY A 86 9.74 -15.04 11.06
CA GLY A 86 10.73 -16.12 10.99
C GLY A 86 10.03 -17.48 11.14
N GLU A 87 10.62 -18.54 10.57
CA GLU A 87 10.09 -19.92 10.62
C GLU A 87 9.54 -20.33 12.00
#